data_AF-A0A5N7BX74-F1
#
_entry.id   AF-A0A5N7BX74-F1
#
_cell.length_a   1.000
_cell.length_b   1.000
_cell.length_c   1.000
_cell.angle_alpha   90.00
_cell.angle_beta   90.00
_cell.angle_gamma   90.00
#
_symmetry.space_group_name_H-M   'P 1'
#
loop_
_entity.id
_entity.type
_entity.pdbx_description
1 polymer ?
#
loop_
_entity_poly.entity_id
_entity_poly.type
_entity_poly.pdbx_seq_one_letter_code
_entity_poly.pdbx_strand_id
1 'polypeptide(L)'
;MSSQTEQTTSTFHLVEQLFQNHLTKLRQSDAIPDGHPISKNPADDGLRLRVKDVVGIDLPPAPITSVLVDAYLQANHWYLALFHEQSFRARLAPIIRTGRISASEKPFLMLILIVLMIGARFVCPESIGPHDALFDSALYSSQLLEAVEKHLFIALHDVTLESVSCALLMSITYLLERKTKLAFIMTGIGVRVAQAIGLQDETTWEPLDHIELQVRRRVWWSIYMADMYTAQAYGKPSVFAGSRFQVFEPDDLDDTLIACPGMGSFEVREDGTFSRVTIFSYNRYKSPLYSIMSLNTQRMRLQQINSVYARLLEWEKTLPRELRLDSFSSTENEVHQHGALRIFALQAITLQLTYDYNHLLLFRPFLLNKKHLSIQLHPHPAEAQNSISITVRDQLSVSAIRMSKVYDWRTILVLASRTTCAAQVCFQLFTAGVVLAMLALSDLSSPQLVEYKQALARLINILPLIGGGTPLSNQSVEILTDAMHIISSQEVKALISNATNDFRTDRSSPAVAGASRVQATQANMQSSTLDSASQSEVMDDTDMWEDLALFPDDHEVDIAGSESFYQSLALLF
;
A
#
# COMPACT_ATOMS: atom_id res chain seq x y z
N MET A 1 -34.78 19.31 -1.25
CA MET A 1 -35.36 18.53 -0.14
C MET A 1 -34.21 17.78 0.50
N SER A 2 -33.93 18.06 1.77
CA SER A 2 -32.78 17.53 2.51
C SER A 2 -33.09 16.13 3.04
N SER A 3 -32.38 15.10 2.58
CA SER A 3 -32.43 13.78 3.20
C SER A 3 -31.61 13.80 4.49
N GLN A 4 -32.27 14.06 5.62
CA GLN A 4 -31.76 13.61 6.92
C GLN A 4 -31.57 12.09 6.82
N THR A 5 -30.32 11.65 6.67
CA THR A 5 -29.98 10.23 6.65
C THR A 5 -29.63 9.86 8.07
N GLU A 6 -30.41 8.97 8.67
CA GLU A 6 -30.20 8.51 10.04
C GLU A 6 -28.78 7.96 10.20
N GLN A 7 -27.94 8.64 10.99
CA GLN A 7 -26.80 7.96 11.60
C GLN A 7 -27.37 6.84 12.46
N THR A 8 -26.83 5.62 12.32
CA THR A 8 -27.24 4.49 13.17
C THR A 8 -26.66 4.67 14.56
N THR A 9 -27.25 5.57 15.34
CA THR A 9 -26.92 5.80 16.74
C THR A 9 -27.15 4.51 17.51
N SER A 10 -26.08 3.97 18.10
CA SER A 10 -26.17 2.77 18.92
C SER A 10 -27.21 2.95 20.04
N THR A 11 -28.03 1.93 20.30
CA THR A 11 -29.01 1.93 21.39
C THR A 11 -28.38 2.34 22.73
N PHE A 12 -27.10 2.00 22.94
CA PHE A 12 -26.35 2.40 24.14
C PHE A 12 -26.14 3.92 24.22
N HIS A 13 -25.71 4.57 23.13
CA HIS A 13 -25.51 6.01 23.08
C HIS A 13 -26.83 6.78 23.20
N LEU A 14 -27.91 6.24 22.61
CA LEU A 14 -29.26 6.79 22.77
C LEU A 14 -29.73 6.74 24.24
N VAL A 15 -29.49 5.62 24.91
CA VAL A 15 -29.80 5.42 26.34
C VAL A 15 -28.93 6.34 27.22
N GLU A 16 -27.65 6.49 26.90
CA GLU A 16 -26.75 7.38 27.63
C GLU A 16 -27.18 8.85 27.51
N GLN A 17 -27.45 9.34 26.29
CA GLN A 17 -27.99 10.68 26.06
C GLN A 17 -29.32 10.92 26.79
N LEU A 18 -30.22 9.92 26.82
CA LEU A 18 -31.47 9.99 27.58
C LEU A 18 -31.22 10.16 29.08
N PHE A 19 -30.25 9.43 29.65
CA PHE A 19 -29.93 9.53 31.08
C PHE A 19 -29.12 10.78 31.43
N GLN A 20 -28.15 11.21 30.61
CA GLN A 20 -27.42 12.48 30.78
C GLN A 20 -28.40 13.67 30.82
N ASN A 21 -29.41 13.68 29.94
CA ASN A 21 -30.42 14.73 29.90
C ASN A 21 -31.43 14.72 31.06
N HIS A 22 -31.48 13.66 31.90
CA HIS A 22 -32.52 13.49 32.94
C HIS A 22 -31.98 13.22 34.35
N LEU A 23 -30.67 12.97 34.53
CA LEU A 23 -30.04 12.73 35.84
C LEU A 23 -28.86 13.67 36.10
N THR A 24 -29.05 14.64 37.01
CA THR A 24 -27.99 15.57 37.46
C THR A 24 -26.83 14.90 38.21
N LYS A 25 -26.96 13.61 38.55
CA LYS A 25 -25.86 12.71 38.94
C LYS A 25 -26.13 11.32 38.37
N LEU A 26 -25.48 10.98 37.28
CA LEU A 26 -25.34 9.60 36.84
C LEU A 26 -24.70 8.79 37.98
N ARG A 27 -25.35 7.70 38.39
CA ARG A 27 -24.66 6.65 39.15
C ARG A 27 -23.68 5.97 38.21
N GLN A 28 -22.47 5.67 38.68
CA GLN A 28 -21.53 4.78 37.99
C GLN A 28 -22.08 3.34 38.03
N SER A 29 -23.11 3.10 37.21
CA SER A 29 -23.70 1.81 36.95
C SER A 29 -23.89 1.74 35.44
N ASP A 30 -22.82 1.40 34.73
CA ASP A 30 -22.89 1.14 33.30
C ASP A 30 -23.93 0.05 33.05
N ALA A 31 -24.76 0.24 32.02
CA ALA A 31 -25.77 -0.75 31.65
C ALA A 31 -25.15 -2.09 31.19
N ILE A 32 -23.86 -2.06 30.83
CA ILE A 32 -23.00 -3.20 30.52
C ILE A 32 -21.68 -2.97 31.25
N PRO A 33 -21.15 -3.92 32.05
CA PRO A 33 -19.81 -3.80 32.62
C PRO A 33 -18.77 -3.57 31.51
N ASP A 34 -17.91 -2.56 31.69
CA ASP A 34 -16.86 -2.18 30.72
C ASP A 34 -17.39 -1.57 29.40
N GLY A 35 -18.66 -1.14 29.37
CA GLY A 35 -19.29 -0.53 28.18
C GLY A 35 -18.91 0.92 27.90
N HIS A 36 -18.20 1.60 28.80
CA HIS A 36 -17.79 2.99 28.68
C HIS A 36 -16.26 3.09 28.50
N PRO A 37 -15.73 3.78 27.46
CA PRO A 37 -14.29 3.79 27.16
C PRO A 37 -13.38 4.49 28.20
N ILE A 38 -13.92 4.91 29.35
CA ILE A 38 -13.21 5.65 30.41
C ILE A 38 -13.51 5.06 31.81
N SER A 39 -13.57 3.73 31.91
CA SER A 39 -13.55 3.02 33.22
C SER A 39 -12.14 3.01 33.84
N LYS A 40 -11.53 4.20 34.02
CA LYS A 40 -10.26 4.32 34.74
C LYS A 40 -10.49 4.06 36.22
N ASN A 41 -9.88 3.00 36.75
CA ASN A 41 -9.96 2.70 38.18
C ASN A 41 -9.13 3.73 38.98
N PRO A 42 -9.75 4.62 39.79
CA PRO A 42 -9.04 5.76 40.39
C PRO A 42 -7.94 5.38 41.39
N ALA A 43 -7.92 4.12 41.84
CA ALA A 43 -6.91 3.59 42.75
C ALA A 43 -5.51 3.44 42.10
N ASP A 44 -5.43 3.35 40.76
CA ASP A 44 -4.18 2.99 40.06
C ASP A 44 -3.31 4.21 39.69
N ASP A 45 -3.89 5.43 39.64
CA ASP A 45 -3.23 6.66 39.17
C ASP A 45 -2.09 7.17 40.07
N GLY A 46 -1.99 6.65 41.30
CA GLY A 46 -0.89 6.94 42.22
C GLY A 46 0.21 5.87 42.28
N LEU A 47 -0.04 4.66 41.75
CA LEU A 47 0.83 3.50 41.95
C LEU A 47 1.95 3.46 40.90
N ARG A 48 3.21 3.67 41.35
CA ARG A 48 4.38 3.63 40.47
C ARG A 48 5.15 2.32 40.59
N LEU A 49 5.03 1.48 39.56
CA LEU A 49 5.70 0.19 39.43
C LEU A 49 7.07 0.37 38.74
N ARG A 50 8.04 -0.53 38.98
CA ARG A 50 9.27 -0.55 38.17
C ARG A 50 8.96 -1.18 36.81
N VAL A 51 9.57 -0.67 35.75
CA VAL A 51 9.33 -1.21 34.39
C VAL A 51 9.61 -2.72 34.33
N LYS A 52 10.75 -3.16 34.88
CA LYS A 52 11.11 -4.58 34.98
C LYS A 52 10.07 -5.46 35.69
N ASP A 53 9.41 -4.92 36.72
CA ASP A 53 8.40 -5.67 37.49
C ASP A 53 7.09 -5.83 36.68
N VAL A 54 6.84 -4.94 35.70
CA VAL A 54 5.66 -4.98 34.82
C VAL A 54 5.90 -5.85 33.58
N VAL A 55 7.05 -5.74 32.93
CA VAL A 55 7.33 -6.34 31.60
C VAL A 55 8.53 -7.29 31.56
N GLY A 56 9.20 -7.54 32.68
CA GLY A 56 10.35 -8.46 32.79
C GLY A 56 11.70 -7.90 32.33
N ILE A 57 11.70 -6.80 31.57
CA ILE A 57 12.89 -6.17 30.97
C ILE A 57 13.13 -4.76 31.52
N ASP A 58 14.40 -4.38 31.68
CA ASP A 58 14.80 -3.01 32.04
C ASP A 58 14.92 -2.14 30.77
N LEU A 59 14.62 -0.85 30.90
CA LEU A 59 14.97 0.13 29.86
C LEU A 59 16.50 0.33 29.83
N PRO A 60 17.10 0.65 28.67
CA PRO A 60 18.53 0.84 28.58
C PRO A 60 18.93 2.19 29.19
N PRO A 61 20.24 2.44 29.41
CA PRO A 61 20.74 3.75 29.83
C PRO A 61 20.20 4.90 28.95
N ALA A 62 20.07 6.10 29.53
CA ALA A 62 19.49 7.25 28.84
C ALA A 62 20.12 7.58 27.47
N PRO A 63 21.47 7.51 27.27
CA PRO A 63 22.08 7.76 25.96
C PRO A 63 21.63 6.74 24.90
N ILE A 64 21.65 5.45 25.24
CA ILE A 64 21.20 4.37 24.34
C ILE A 64 19.70 4.54 24.04
N THR A 65 18.88 4.81 25.06
CA THR A 65 17.44 5.05 24.87
C THR A 65 17.18 6.20 23.89
N SER A 66 17.93 7.30 23.97
CA SER A 66 17.81 8.40 23.01
C SER A 66 18.16 7.97 21.60
N VAL A 67 19.31 7.31 21.41
CA VAL A 67 19.77 6.82 20.10
C VAL A 67 18.76 5.85 19.46
N LEU A 68 18.12 4.98 20.26
CA LEU A 68 17.07 4.09 19.77
C LEU A 68 15.79 4.83 19.35
N VAL A 69 15.37 5.87 20.10
CA VAL A 69 14.26 6.73 19.69
C VAL A 69 14.60 7.50 18.41
N ASP A 70 15.82 8.02 18.29
CA ASP A 70 16.30 8.73 17.10
C ASP A 70 16.30 7.81 15.86
N ALA A 71 16.69 6.53 16.04
CA ALA A 71 16.61 5.51 15.00
C ALA A 71 15.16 5.19 14.60
N TYR A 72 14.22 5.07 15.54
CA TYR A 72 12.80 4.91 15.23
C TYR A 72 12.25 6.08 14.41
N LEU A 73 12.59 7.32 14.77
CA LEU A 73 12.08 8.51 14.08
C LEU A 73 12.55 8.54 12.62
N GLN A 74 13.81 8.20 12.37
CA GLN A 74 14.38 8.07 11.02
C GLN A 74 13.79 6.86 10.25
N ALA A 75 13.49 5.75 10.94
CA ALA A 75 13.03 4.52 10.31
C ALA A 75 11.51 4.47 10.04
N ASN A 76 10.68 5.19 10.82
CA ASN A 76 9.22 5.05 10.75
C ASN A 76 8.41 6.36 10.90
N HIS A 77 8.85 7.37 11.66
CA HIS A 77 7.96 8.49 12.03
C HIS A 77 7.55 9.37 10.84
N TRP A 78 8.44 9.55 9.85
CA TRP A 78 8.09 10.21 8.59
C TRP A 78 7.06 9.42 7.75
N TYR A 79 7.02 8.09 7.95
CA TYR A 79 6.17 7.16 7.21
C TYR A 79 4.78 7.01 7.88
N LEU A 80 4.74 7.00 9.21
CA LEU A 80 3.55 7.02 10.06
C LEU A 80 3.83 7.80 11.36
N ALA A 81 3.39 9.06 11.43
CA ALA A 81 3.62 9.97 12.55
C ALA A 81 2.58 9.74 13.68
N LEU A 82 2.70 8.62 14.39
CA LEU A 82 1.71 8.13 15.36
C LEU A 82 1.70 8.82 16.74
N PHE A 83 2.52 9.86 16.92
CA PHE A 83 2.58 10.71 18.11
C PHE A 83 3.24 12.06 17.77
N HIS A 84 3.34 12.95 18.75
CA HIS A 84 4.15 14.17 18.66
C HIS A 84 5.50 13.93 19.37
N GLU A 85 6.62 14.12 18.67
CA GLU A 85 7.95 13.73 19.17
C GLU A 85 8.30 14.36 20.53
N GLN A 86 8.14 15.68 20.65
CA GLN A 86 8.54 16.45 21.83
C GLN A 86 7.71 16.02 23.05
N SER A 87 6.41 15.79 22.86
CA SER A 87 5.51 15.29 23.92
C SER A 87 5.88 13.87 24.35
N PHE A 88 6.19 12.98 23.39
CA PHE A 88 6.64 11.61 23.66
C PHE A 88 7.94 11.60 24.48
N ARG A 89 8.96 12.36 24.06
CA ARG A 89 10.24 12.47 24.79
C ARG A 89 10.07 13.06 26.18
N ALA A 90 9.24 14.10 26.34
CA ALA A 90 8.96 14.72 27.63
C ALA A 90 8.31 13.74 28.62
N ARG A 91 7.37 12.90 28.15
CA ARG A 91 6.70 11.88 28.97
C ARG A 91 7.59 10.67 29.26
N LEU A 92 8.51 10.31 28.35
CA LEU A 92 9.49 9.24 28.51
C LEU A 92 10.64 9.61 29.49
N ALA A 93 11.13 10.84 29.47
CA ALA A 93 12.26 11.29 30.30
C ALA A 93 12.16 10.96 31.81
N PRO A 94 11.03 11.17 32.53
CA PRO A 94 10.92 10.79 33.94
C PRO A 94 10.93 9.27 34.15
N ILE A 95 10.48 8.47 33.19
CA ILE A 95 10.48 7.01 33.27
C ILE A 95 11.93 6.50 33.18
N ILE A 96 12.72 6.98 32.20
CA ILE A 96 14.16 6.68 32.08
C ILE A 96 14.89 7.04 33.38
N ARG A 97 14.65 8.24 33.92
CA ARG A 97 15.33 8.73 35.14
C ARG A 97 15.01 7.92 36.40
N THR A 98 13.81 7.35 36.50
CA THR A 98 13.34 6.71 37.74
C THR A 98 13.18 5.20 37.68
N GLY A 99 13.27 4.61 36.47
CA GLY A 99 12.99 3.20 36.21
C GLY A 99 11.55 2.80 36.50
N ARG A 100 10.63 3.78 36.60
CA ARG A 100 9.25 3.58 37.09
C ARG A 100 8.21 4.29 36.22
N ILE A 101 7.02 3.70 36.14
CA ILE A 101 5.87 4.20 35.39
C ILE A 101 4.59 4.07 36.24
N SER A 102 3.55 4.86 35.95
CA SER A 102 2.22 4.66 36.54
C SER A 102 1.62 3.34 36.09
N ALA A 103 0.90 2.66 36.98
CA ALA A 103 0.14 1.46 36.64
C ALA A 103 -1.02 1.74 35.65
N SER A 104 -1.50 2.99 35.59
CA SER A 104 -2.48 3.47 34.60
C SER A 104 -1.90 3.77 33.20
N GLU A 105 -0.59 3.65 33.00
CA GLU A 105 0.09 4.00 31.73
C GLU A 105 0.58 2.78 30.92
N LYS A 106 -0.08 1.62 31.06
CA LYS A 106 0.29 0.38 30.34
C LYS A 106 0.33 0.55 28.80
N PRO A 107 -0.63 1.23 28.13
CA PRO A 107 -0.55 1.49 26.69
C PRO A 107 0.66 2.32 26.29
N PHE A 108 1.01 3.33 27.08
CA PHE A 108 2.20 4.16 26.84
C PHE A 108 3.50 3.37 27.06
N LEU A 109 3.53 2.45 28.03
CA LEU A 109 4.67 1.53 28.18
C LEU A 109 4.85 0.65 26.95
N MET A 110 3.78 0.04 26.44
CA MET A 110 3.85 -0.77 25.22
C MET A 110 4.36 0.06 24.04
N LEU A 111 3.87 1.29 23.88
CA LEU A 111 4.33 2.20 22.82
C LEU A 111 5.84 2.49 22.96
N ILE A 112 6.35 2.73 24.17
CA ILE A 112 7.79 2.90 24.41
C ILE A 112 8.57 1.64 23.99
N LEU A 113 8.15 0.44 24.44
CA LEU A 113 8.86 -0.79 24.12
C LEU A 113 8.87 -1.05 22.60
N ILE A 114 7.76 -0.79 21.90
CA ILE A 114 7.65 -0.97 20.45
C ILE A 114 8.51 0.06 19.69
N VAL A 115 8.54 1.33 20.14
CA VAL A 115 9.43 2.37 19.59
C VAL A 115 10.89 1.95 19.75
N LEU A 116 11.29 1.48 20.94
CA LEU A 116 12.67 1.03 21.19
C LEU A 116 13.03 -0.26 20.42
N MET A 117 12.08 -1.17 20.22
CA MET A 117 12.24 -2.39 19.44
C MET A 117 12.52 -2.06 17.97
N ILE A 118 11.67 -1.23 17.35
CA ILE A 118 11.85 -0.77 15.97
C ILE A 118 13.15 0.06 15.85
N GLY A 119 13.44 0.91 16.83
CA GLY A 119 14.71 1.63 16.91
C GLY A 119 15.92 0.69 16.92
N ALA A 120 15.92 -0.32 17.78
CA ALA A 120 17.00 -1.30 17.92
C ALA A 120 17.19 -2.20 16.67
N ARG A 121 16.13 -2.36 15.86
CA ARG A 121 16.18 -3.03 14.55
C ARG A 121 16.86 -2.22 13.46
N PHE A 122 16.77 -0.88 13.49
CA PHE A 122 17.24 0.00 12.40
C PHE A 122 18.40 0.95 12.78
N VAL A 123 18.82 0.94 14.04
CA VAL A 123 19.93 1.74 14.56
C VAL A 123 21.28 1.42 13.88
N CYS A 124 22.05 2.45 13.58
CA CYS A 124 23.43 2.31 13.11
C CYS A 124 24.36 1.92 14.28
N PRO A 125 25.15 0.84 14.18
CA PRO A 125 26.09 0.44 15.25
C PRO A 125 27.06 1.55 15.67
N GLU A 126 27.46 2.41 14.73
CA GLU A 126 28.35 3.55 14.96
C GLU A 126 27.75 4.61 15.90
N SER A 127 26.42 4.67 16.01
CA SER A 127 25.70 5.55 16.95
C SER A 127 25.61 4.97 18.36
N ILE A 128 25.77 3.65 18.52
CA ILE A 128 25.73 2.95 19.81
C ILE A 128 27.13 2.84 20.43
N GLY A 129 28.15 2.53 19.63
CA GLY A 129 29.53 2.30 20.10
C GLY A 129 30.13 3.36 21.04
N PRO A 130 29.86 4.67 20.86
CA PRO A 130 30.31 5.72 21.79
C PRO A 130 29.68 5.68 23.19
N HIS A 131 28.58 4.94 23.36
CA HIS A 131 27.83 4.83 24.61
C HIS A 131 27.97 3.45 25.25
N ASP A 132 27.91 2.37 24.47
CA ASP A 132 28.17 1.00 24.90
C ASP A 132 28.56 0.11 23.71
N ALA A 133 29.84 -0.22 23.59
CA ALA A 133 30.36 -1.05 22.50
C ALA A 133 29.98 -2.55 22.61
N LEU A 134 29.36 -2.98 23.71
CA LEU A 134 28.91 -4.36 23.95
C LEU A 134 27.39 -4.51 23.81
N PHE A 135 26.65 -3.43 23.54
CA PHE A 135 25.20 -3.46 23.42
C PHE A 135 24.74 -4.15 22.13
N ASP A 136 24.19 -5.35 22.26
CA ASP A 136 23.59 -6.11 21.16
C ASP A 136 22.14 -5.61 20.91
N SER A 137 21.98 -4.73 19.92
CA SER A 137 20.68 -4.18 19.56
C SER A 137 19.73 -5.22 18.94
N ALA A 138 20.25 -6.26 18.28
CA ALA A 138 19.43 -7.31 17.67
C ALA A 138 18.85 -8.25 18.74
N LEU A 139 19.66 -8.63 19.74
CA LEU A 139 19.20 -9.36 20.92
C LEU A 139 18.20 -8.51 21.72
N TYR A 140 18.49 -7.23 21.96
CA TYR A 140 17.60 -6.35 22.71
C TYR A 140 16.25 -6.13 21.99
N SER A 141 16.26 -5.94 20.67
CA SER A 141 15.03 -5.90 19.85
C SER A 141 14.21 -7.19 19.99
N SER A 142 14.87 -8.35 20.01
CA SER A 142 14.20 -9.65 20.13
C SER A 142 13.58 -9.85 21.53
N GLN A 143 14.27 -9.42 22.59
CA GLN A 143 13.74 -9.44 23.96
C GLN A 143 12.57 -8.48 24.16
N LEU A 144 12.62 -7.29 23.55
CA LEU A 144 11.50 -6.35 23.55
C LEU A 144 10.28 -6.90 22.81
N LEU A 145 10.46 -7.60 21.69
CA LEU A 145 9.37 -8.26 20.98
C LEU A 145 8.66 -9.28 21.88
N GLU A 146 9.41 -10.18 22.54
CA GLU A 146 8.84 -11.18 23.45
C GLU A 146 8.06 -10.52 24.60
N ALA A 147 8.62 -9.45 25.20
CA ALA A 147 7.96 -8.68 26.24
C ALA A 147 6.67 -8.01 25.75
N VAL A 148 6.67 -7.43 24.55
CA VAL A 148 5.47 -6.83 23.95
C VAL A 148 4.43 -7.91 23.63
N GLU A 149 4.79 -9.00 22.94
CA GLU A 149 3.85 -10.09 22.60
C GLU A 149 3.14 -10.66 23.85
N LYS A 150 3.86 -10.75 24.98
CA LYS A 150 3.33 -11.23 26.27
C LYS A 150 2.38 -10.24 26.97
N HIS A 151 2.59 -8.94 26.83
CA HIS A 151 1.89 -7.91 27.61
C HIS A 151 0.91 -7.05 26.81
N LEU A 152 0.96 -7.08 25.47
CA LEU A 152 0.16 -6.23 24.59
C LEU A 152 -1.34 -6.38 24.81
N PHE A 153 -1.88 -7.60 24.83
CA PHE A 153 -3.32 -7.81 25.02
C PHE A 153 -3.84 -7.35 26.39
N ILE A 154 -2.99 -7.31 27.42
CA ILE A 154 -3.34 -6.76 28.73
C ILE A 154 -3.40 -5.23 28.65
N ALA A 155 -2.48 -4.59 27.93
CA ALA A 155 -2.50 -3.15 27.70
C ALA A 155 -3.66 -2.71 26.78
N LEU A 156 -4.05 -3.54 25.80
CA LEU A 156 -5.18 -3.25 24.90
C LEU A 156 -6.56 -3.27 25.58
N HIS A 157 -6.65 -3.75 26.83
CA HIS A 157 -7.85 -3.57 27.67
C HIS A 157 -8.09 -2.08 27.98
N ASP A 158 -7.01 -1.33 28.17
CA ASP A 158 -7.06 0.14 28.28
C ASP A 158 -7.08 0.70 26.85
N VAL A 159 -8.29 0.91 26.31
CA VAL A 159 -8.51 1.35 24.93
C VAL A 159 -8.15 2.84 24.79
N THR A 160 -6.90 3.15 24.42
CA THR A 160 -6.40 4.53 24.25
C THR A 160 -5.86 4.80 22.85
N LEU A 161 -5.43 6.04 22.60
CA LEU A 161 -4.76 6.42 21.35
C LEU A 161 -3.44 5.66 21.16
N GLU A 162 -2.67 5.46 22.22
CA GLU A 162 -1.46 4.63 22.19
C GLU A 162 -1.76 3.17 21.85
N SER A 163 -2.92 2.63 22.26
CA SER A 163 -3.35 1.27 21.90
C SER A 163 -3.56 1.11 20.38
N VAL A 164 -4.06 2.14 19.68
CA VAL A 164 -4.12 2.16 18.19
C VAL A 164 -2.71 2.17 17.60
N SER A 165 -1.84 3.05 18.11
CA SER A 165 -0.45 3.18 17.64
C SER A 165 0.36 1.90 17.87
N CYS A 166 0.18 1.23 19.01
CA CYS A 166 0.79 -0.06 19.29
C CYS A 166 0.34 -1.13 18.29
N ALA A 167 -0.96 -1.21 17.99
CA ALA A 167 -1.49 -2.18 17.04
C ALA A 167 -0.93 -1.96 15.61
N LEU A 168 -0.84 -0.71 15.16
CA LEU A 168 -0.24 -0.36 13.87
C LEU A 168 1.26 -0.71 13.78
N LEU A 169 2.05 -0.33 14.78
CA LEU A 169 3.49 -0.60 14.79
C LEU A 169 3.80 -2.10 14.93
N MET A 170 2.99 -2.86 15.66
CA MET A 170 3.08 -4.32 15.71
C MET A 170 2.67 -4.97 14.39
N SER A 171 1.66 -4.45 13.68
CA SER A 171 1.31 -4.92 12.33
C SER A 171 2.50 -4.82 11.38
N ILE A 172 3.20 -3.68 11.39
CA ILE A 172 4.41 -3.43 10.59
C ILE A 172 5.56 -4.35 10.99
N THR A 173 5.79 -4.54 12.29
CA THR A 173 6.82 -5.45 12.81
C THR A 173 6.56 -6.89 12.34
N TYR A 174 5.32 -7.36 12.43
CA TYR A 174 4.92 -8.67 11.94
C TYR A 174 5.02 -8.82 10.43
N LEU A 175 4.74 -7.77 9.65
CA LEU A 175 4.97 -7.77 8.22
C LEU A 175 6.46 -7.94 7.89
N LEU A 176 7.33 -7.23 8.60
CA LEU A 176 8.80 -7.34 8.52
C LEU A 176 9.37 -8.70 9.03
N GLU A 177 8.56 -9.51 9.71
CA GLU A 177 8.91 -10.87 10.17
C GLU A 177 8.30 -12.00 9.33
N ARG A 178 7.51 -11.65 8.30
CA ARG A 178 6.65 -12.56 7.50
C ARG A 178 5.48 -13.19 8.27
N LYS A 179 5.15 -12.66 9.45
CA LYS A 179 3.93 -12.99 10.20
C LYS A 179 2.71 -12.28 9.57
N THR A 180 2.52 -12.36 8.25
CA THR A 180 1.53 -11.58 7.47
C THR A 180 0.09 -11.71 7.97
N LYS A 181 -0.31 -12.92 8.41
CA LYS A 181 -1.61 -13.16 9.04
C LYS A 181 -1.77 -12.39 10.36
N LEU A 182 -0.73 -12.32 11.18
CA LEU A 182 -0.74 -11.53 12.42
C LEU A 182 -0.68 -10.03 12.11
N ALA A 183 0.04 -9.60 11.07
CA ALA A 183 0.01 -8.21 10.61
C ALA A 183 -1.42 -7.78 10.24
N PHE A 184 -2.11 -8.57 9.40
CA PHE A 184 -3.51 -8.36 9.05
C PHE A 184 -4.43 -8.27 10.30
N ILE A 185 -4.29 -9.20 11.24
CA ILE A 185 -5.07 -9.22 12.49
C ILE A 185 -4.77 -7.99 13.35
N MET A 186 -3.51 -7.58 13.48
CA MET A 186 -3.13 -6.39 14.26
C MET A 186 -3.65 -5.09 13.64
N THR A 187 -3.67 -4.96 12.32
CA THR A 187 -4.35 -3.83 11.65
C THR A 187 -5.84 -3.83 12.01
N GLY A 188 -6.51 -4.99 11.93
CA GLY A 188 -7.92 -5.13 12.32
C GLY A 188 -8.20 -4.80 13.79
N ILE A 189 -7.29 -5.16 14.71
CA ILE A 189 -7.36 -4.75 16.12
C ILE A 189 -7.26 -3.22 16.23
N GLY A 190 -6.28 -2.60 15.55
CA GLY A 190 -6.13 -1.14 15.53
C GLY A 190 -7.39 -0.41 15.04
N VAL A 191 -8.05 -0.95 14.01
CA VAL A 191 -9.34 -0.44 13.50
C VAL A 191 -10.42 -0.52 14.58
N ARG A 192 -10.53 -1.63 15.32
CA ARG A 192 -11.53 -1.79 16.39
C ARG A 192 -11.25 -0.90 17.60
N VAL A 193 -9.99 -0.73 17.99
CA VAL A 193 -9.58 0.21 19.05
C VAL A 193 -9.92 1.65 18.64
N ALA A 194 -9.62 2.06 17.40
CA ALA A 194 -9.97 3.38 16.89
C ALA A 194 -11.50 3.61 16.88
N GLN A 195 -12.28 2.61 16.48
CA GLN A 195 -13.76 2.66 16.54
C GLN A 195 -14.29 2.80 17.96
N ALA A 196 -13.70 2.08 18.92
CA ALA A 196 -14.12 2.07 20.32
C ALA A 196 -13.86 3.40 21.05
N ILE A 197 -12.82 4.16 20.66
CA ILE A 197 -12.54 5.50 21.20
C ILE A 197 -13.20 6.65 20.42
N GLY A 198 -14.03 6.35 19.41
CA GLY A 198 -14.69 7.37 18.59
C GLY A 198 -13.76 8.15 17.66
N LEU A 199 -12.64 7.57 17.23
CA LEU A 199 -11.61 8.29 16.47
C LEU A 199 -12.08 8.70 15.05
N GLN A 200 -13.19 8.14 14.56
CA GLN A 200 -13.80 8.46 13.27
C GLN A 200 -14.65 9.74 13.23
N ASP A 201 -14.88 10.42 14.37
CA ASP A 201 -15.75 11.60 14.41
C ASP A 201 -15.23 12.64 15.42
N GLU A 202 -14.66 13.73 14.90
CA GLU A 202 -14.15 14.85 15.71
C GLU A 202 -15.25 15.52 16.55
N THR A 203 -16.52 15.42 16.16
CA THR A 203 -17.62 16.01 16.92
C THR A 203 -17.88 15.28 18.24
N THR A 204 -17.36 14.06 18.40
CA THR A 204 -17.44 13.29 19.66
C THR A 204 -16.23 13.51 20.59
N TRP A 205 -15.23 14.31 20.17
CA TRP A 205 -14.05 14.55 20.99
C TRP A 205 -14.32 15.65 22.03
N GLU A 206 -13.92 15.42 23.28
CA GLU A 206 -13.92 16.46 24.32
C GLU A 206 -13.00 17.64 23.93
N PRO A 207 -13.08 18.82 24.56
CA PRO A 207 -12.17 19.93 24.27
C PRO A 207 -10.70 19.56 24.52
N LEU A 208 -9.94 19.32 23.44
CA LEU A 208 -8.52 18.95 23.46
C LEU A 208 -7.61 20.18 23.38
N ASP A 209 -6.35 20.03 23.81
CA ASP A 209 -5.30 20.95 23.37
C ASP A 209 -4.94 20.71 21.89
N HIS A 210 -4.25 21.67 21.28
CA HIS A 210 -3.91 21.63 19.87
C HIS A 210 -3.01 20.43 19.50
N ILE A 211 -2.12 20.00 20.39
CA ILE A 211 -1.20 18.89 20.09
C ILE A 211 -1.96 17.57 20.09
N GLU A 212 -2.78 17.32 21.12
CA GLU A 212 -3.61 16.12 21.23
C GLU A 212 -4.64 16.02 20.09
N LEU A 213 -5.25 17.14 19.68
CA LEU A 213 -6.14 17.22 18.50
C LEU A 213 -5.43 16.72 17.24
N GLN A 214 -4.26 17.28 16.92
CA GLN A 214 -3.53 16.94 15.70
C GLN A 214 -2.94 15.53 15.76
N VAL A 215 -2.51 15.04 16.93
CA VAL A 215 -2.07 13.65 17.10
C VAL A 215 -3.21 12.67 16.86
N ARG A 216 -4.45 12.96 17.31
CA ARG A 216 -5.62 12.12 16.98
C ARG A 216 -5.90 12.08 15.48
N ARG A 217 -5.88 13.22 14.80
CA ARG A 217 -6.01 13.28 13.33
C ARG A 217 -4.92 12.46 12.64
N ARG A 218 -3.65 12.60 13.06
CA ARG A 218 -2.53 11.80 12.53
C ARG A 218 -2.75 10.29 12.68
N VAL A 219 -3.19 9.85 13.87
CA VAL A 219 -3.46 8.42 14.15
C VAL A 219 -4.68 7.92 13.36
N TRP A 220 -5.75 8.71 13.25
CA TRP A 220 -6.92 8.40 12.40
C TRP A 220 -6.52 8.12 10.95
N TRP A 221 -5.85 9.07 10.31
CA TRP A 221 -5.46 8.92 8.92
C TRP A 221 -4.42 7.80 8.73
N SER A 222 -3.59 7.53 9.74
CA SER A 222 -2.68 6.38 9.75
C SER A 222 -3.43 5.04 9.77
N ILE A 223 -4.45 4.87 10.63
CA ILE A 223 -5.23 3.61 10.67
C ILE A 223 -6.12 3.46 9.42
N TYR A 224 -6.65 4.56 8.88
CA TYR A 224 -7.39 4.58 7.61
C TYR A 224 -6.52 4.08 6.44
N MET A 225 -5.33 4.66 6.25
CA MET A 225 -4.41 4.25 5.18
C MET A 225 -3.93 2.81 5.37
N ALA A 226 -3.71 2.36 6.62
CA ALA A 226 -3.31 0.99 6.92
C ALA A 226 -4.41 -0.04 6.60
N ASP A 227 -5.68 0.24 6.94
CA ASP A 227 -6.82 -0.61 6.58
C ASP A 227 -6.98 -0.70 5.04
N MET A 228 -6.92 0.43 4.34
CA MET A 228 -6.99 0.48 2.87
C MET A 228 -5.86 -0.30 2.20
N TYR A 229 -4.61 -0.08 2.61
CA TYR A 229 -3.46 -0.82 2.09
C TYR A 229 -3.57 -2.33 2.38
N THR A 230 -3.99 -2.69 3.59
CA THR A 230 -4.14 -4.09 4.02
C THR A 230 -5.23 -4.79 3.20
N ALA A 231 -6.38 -4.14 3.01
CA ALA A 231 -7.47 -4.61 2.17
C ALA A 231 -7.01 -4.87 0.72
N GLN A 232 -6.33 -3.91 0.12
CA GLN A 232 -5.77 -3.97 -1.23
C GLN A 232 -4.72 -5.09 -1.39
N ALA A 233 -3.75 -5.16 -0.47
CA ALA A 233 -2.65 -6.12 -0.54
C ALA A 233 -3.11 -7.58 -0.39
N TYR A 234 -4.08 -7.85 0.49
CA TYR A 234 -4.55 -9.21 0.78
C TYR A 234 -5.85 -9.60 0.05
N GLY A 235 -6.36 -8.75 -0.84
CA GLY A 235 -7.64 -8.99 -1.54
C GLY A 235 -8.81 -9.17 -0.57
N LYS A 236 -8.90 -8.31 0.45
CA LYS A 236 -9.94 -8.33 1.49
C LYS A 236 -10.75 -7.02 1.46
N PRO A 237 -12.02 -7.02 1.90
CA PRO A 237 -12.74 -5.78 2.10
C PRO A 237 -12.09 -4.96 3.21
N SER A 238 -11.92 -3.66 2.98
CA SER A 238 -11.59 -2.69 4.03
C SER A 238 -12.79 -2.50 4.96
N VAL A 239 -12.53 -2.25 6.25
CA VAL A 239 -13.58 -1.94 7.23
C VAL A 239 -14.14 -0.53 7.02
N PHE A 240 -13.31 0.43 6.61
CA PHE A 240 -13.72 1.80 6.37
C PHE A 240 -14.24 2.08 4.94
N ALA A 241 -14.19 1.11 4.02
CA ALA A 241 -14.72 1.26 2.66
C ALA A 241 -16.21 1.64 2.67
N GLY A 242 -16.54 2.79 2.08
CA GLY A 242 -17.89 3.35 2.06
C GLY A 242 -18.41 3.89 3.41
N SER A 243 -17.61 3.84 4.48
CA SER A 243 -17.96 4.46 5.77
C SER A 243 -17.82 5.97 5.69
N ARG A 244 -18.77 6.70 6.32
CA ARG A 244 -18.61 8.14 6.57
C ARG A 244 -17.86 8.36 7.88
N PHE A 245 -16.94 9.31 7.88
CA PHE A 245 -16.19 9.77 9.04
C PHE A 245 -16.10 11.31 8.97
N GLN A 246 -15.86 11.94 10.12
CA GLN A 246 -15.75 13.40 10.26
C GLN A 246 -14.42 13.72 10.92
N VAL A 247 -13.33 13.61 10.18
CA VAL A 247 -11.98 13.93 10.65
C VAL A 247 -11.27 14.72 9.57
N PHE A 248 -10.80 15.91 9.91
CA PHE A 248 -10.13 16.83 9.00
C PHE A 248 -8.71 16.37 8.70
N GLU A 249 -8.13 16.93 7.64
CA GLU A 249 -6.71 16.84 7.36
C GLU A 249 -5.87 17.30 8.59
N PRO A 250 -4.80 16.58 9.01
CA PRO A 250 -3.98 17.02 10.14
C PRO A 250 -3.03 18.14 9.73
N ASP A 251 -2.90 19.14 10.59
CA ASP A 251 -1.94 20.22 10.41
C ASP A 251 -0.50 19.78 10.74
N ASP A 252 0.45 20.58 10.27
CA ASP A 252 1.87 20.34 10.55
C ASP A 252 2.18 20.85 11.97
N LEU A 253 2.86 20.03 12.78
CA LEU A 253 3.39 20.44 14.11
C LEU A 253 4.91 20.61 14.03
N ASP A 254 5.51 21.09 15.13
CA ASP A 254 6.95 21.33 15.28
C ASP A 254 7.84 20.17 14.78
N ASP A 255 7.43 18.91 15.01
CA ASP A 255 8.13 17.70 14.57
C ASP A 255 8.03 17.39 13.07
N THR A 256 7.10 18.02 12.34
CA THR A 256 6.86 17.77 10.92
C THR A 256 6.95 19.00 10.01
N LEU A 257 7.15 20.20 10.55
CA LEU A 257 7.26 21.47 9.80
C LEU A 257 8.50 21.59 8.89
N ILE A 258 9.39 20.59 8.90
CA ILE A 258 10.63 20.59 8.10
C ILE A 258 10.28 20.56 6.60
N ALA A 259 10.79 21.54 5.86
CA ALA A 259 10.65 21.63 4.40
C ALA A 259 11.88 21.08 3.67
N CYS A 260 11.70 20.71 2.39
CA CYS A 260 12.78 20.14 1.59
C CYS A 260 13.89 21.18 1.30
N PRO A 261 15.18 20.88 1.58
CA PRO A 261 16.30 21.73 1.19
C PRO A 261 16.32 21.98 -0.33
N GLY A 262 16.71 23.18 -0.76
CA GLY A 262 16.73 23.58 -2.17
C GLY A 262 15.35 23.74 -2.83
N MET A 263 14.27 23.36 -2.15
CA MET A 263 12.90 23.41 -2.66
C MET A 263 11.98 24.23 -1.73
N GLY A 264 10.72 24.42 -2.12
CA GLY A 264 9.87 25.48 -1.58
C GLY A 264 8.59 25.71 -2.39
N SER A 265 8.01 24.64 -2.91
CA SER A 265 6.66 24.67 -3.45
C SER A 265 5.63 24.88 -2.33
N PHE A 266 4.43 25.25 -2.76
CA PHE A 266 3.26 25.36 -1.90
C PHE A 266 2.23 24.31 -2.29
N GLU A 267 1.42 23.92 -1.33
CA GLU A 267 0.28 23.01 -1.46
C GLU A 267 -1.00 23.74 -1.01
N VAL A 268 -2.15 23.26 -1.48
CA VAL A 268 -3.47 23.75 -1.05
C VAL A 268 -4.00 22.80 0.01
N ARG A 269 -4.36 23.33 1.18
CA ARG A 269 -4.97 22.59 2.31
C ARG A 269 -6.47 22.42 2.10
N GLU A 270 -7.10 21.54 2.89
CA GLU A 270 -8.56 21.33 2.89
C GLU A 270 -9.38 22.63 3.08
N ASP A 271 -8.87 23.59 3.86
CA ASP A 271 -9.50 24.91 4.09
C ASP A 271 -9.27 25.93 2.94
N GLY A 272 -8.55 25.54 1.89
CA GLY A 272 -8.18 26.37 0.76
C GLY A 272 -6.96 27.28 0.98
N THR A 273 -6.27 27.18 2.12
CA THR A 273 -5.05 27.95 2.37
C THR A 273 -3.85 27.38 1.61
N PHE A 274 -2.91 28.27 1.25
CA PHE A 274 -1.64 27.89 0.65
C PHE A 274 -0.57 27.77 1.74
N SER A 275 -0.07 26.55 1.92
CA SER A 275 0.98 26.24 2.89
C SER A 275 2.25 25.74 2.20
N ARG A 276 3.41 25.85 2.85
CA ARG A 276 4.66 25.30 2.29
C ARG A 276 4.63 23.78 2.39
N VAL A 277 5.18 23.09 1.39
CA VAL A 277 5.36 21.62 1.43
C VAL A 277 6.36 21.24 2.52
N THR A 278 5.96 20.30 3.39
CA THR A 278 6.72 19.80 4.54
C THR A 278 6.83 18.27 4.52
N ILE A 279 7.56 17.68 5.48
CA ILE A 279 7.61 16.22 5.65
C ILE A 279 6.21 15.62 5.85
N PHE A 280 5.25 16.35 6.44
CA PHE A 280 3.90 15.81 6.62
C PHE A 280 3.07 15.77 5.33
N SER A 281 3.41 16.61 4.33
CA SER A 281 2.73 16.63 3.03
C SER A 281 2.61 15.25 2.40
N TYR A 282 3.61 14.37 2.58
CA TYR A 282 3.55 12.98 2.12
C TYR A 282 2.27 12.25 2.56
N ASN A 283 1.90 12.30 3.84
CA ASN A 283 0.69 11.62 4.34
C ASN A 283 -0.59 12.28 3.79
N ARG A 284 -0.54 13.59 3.59
CA ARG A 284 -1.62 14.41 3.03
C ARG A 284 -1.88 14.15 1.54
N TYR A 285 -0.84 13.85 0.74
CA TYR A 285 -1.02 13.35 -0.64
C TYR A 285 -1.32 11.84 -0.71
N LYS A 286 -0.78 11.04 0.23
CA LYS A 286 -0.97 9.58 0.29
C LYS A 286 -2.39 9.17 0.70
N SER A 287 -3.04 9.91 1.61
CA SER A 287 -4.40 9.58 2.06
C SER A 287 -5.44 9.63 0.91
N PRO A 288 -5.54 10.71 0.10
CA PRO A 288 -6.37 10.75 -1.10
C PRO A 288 -6.07 9.62 -2.11
N LEU A 289 -4.80 9.23 -2.26
CA LEU A 289 -4.41 8.13 -3.15
C LEU A 289 -5.04 6.80 -2.72
N TYR A 290 -5.10 6.51 -1.41
CA TYR A 290 -5.84 5.35 -0.89
C TYR A 290 -7.35 5.53 -0.97
N SER A 291 -7.89 6.73 -0.76
CA SER A 291 -9.33 6.99 -0.81
C SER A 291 -9.92 6.90 -2.23
N ILE A 292 -9.12 7.22 -3.27
CA ILE A 292 -9.47 6.96 -4.68
C ILE A 292 -9.72 5.46 -4.91
N MET A 293 -8.90 4.60 -4.29
CA MET A 293 -8.94 3.14 -4.37
C MET A 293 -9.76 2.47 -3.24
N SER A 294 -10.65 3.22 -2.57
CA SER A 294 -11.49 2.69 -1.48
C SER A 294 -12.72 1.90 -1.95
N LEU A 295 -13.06 1.98 -3.25
CA LEU A 295 -14.07 1.13 -3.87
C LEU A 295 -13.50 -0.28 -4.07
N ASN A 296 -14.30 -1.31 -3.81
CA ASN A 296 -13.89 -2.69 -4.06
C ASN A 296 -13.73 -2.92 -5.57
N THR A 297 -12.48 -2.94 -6.04
CA THR A 297 -12.12 -3.05 -7.47
C THR A 297 -12.70 -4.29 -8.14
N GLN A 298 -12.89 -5.38 -7.41
CA GLN A 298 -13.47 -6.64 -7.91
C GLN A 298 -14.96 -6.55 -8.28
N ARG A 299 -15.64 -5.42 -8.03
CA ARG A 299 -17.06 -5.21 -8.36
C ARG A 299 -17.32 -3.93 -9.16
N MET A 300 -16.27 -3.30 -9.71
CA MET A 300 -16.41 -2.03 -10.43
C MET A 300 -16.68 -2.28 -11.91
N ARG A 301 -17.75 -1.69 -12.46
CA ARG A 301 -18.00 -1.67 -13.91
C ARG A 301 -16.94 -0.83 -14.64
N LEU A 302 -16.77 -1.03 -15.95
CA LEU A 302 -15.78 -0.31 -16.76
C LEU A 302 -15.91 1.23 -16.66
N GLN A 303 -17.14 1.74 -16.56
CA GLN A 303 -17.40 3.17 -16.31
C GLN A 303 -16.83 3.66 -14.96
N GLN A 304 -16.93 2.84 -13.91
CA GLN A 304 -16.35 3.16 -12.59
C GLN A 304 -14.83 3.03 -12.62
N ILE A 305 -14.29 2.03 -13.32
CA ILE A 305 -12.85 1.87 -13.55
C ILE A 305 -12.27 3.10 -14.26
N ASN A 306 -12.89 3.55 -15.35
CA ASN A 306 -12.49 4.79 -16.05
C ASN A 306 -12.58 6.03 -15.14
N SER A 307 -13.60 6.13 -14.28
CA SER A 307 -13.71 7.23 -13.31
C SER A 307 -12.60 7.21 -12.24
N VAL A 308 -12.24 6.02 -11.72
CA VAL A 308 -11.13 5.86 -10.77
C VAL A 308 -9.79 6.15 -11.46
N TYR A 309 -9.60 5.66 -12.69
CA TYR A 309 -8.41 5.93 -13.51
C TYR A 309 -8.22 7.43 -13.77
N ALA A 310 -9.29 8.15 -14.15
CA ALA A 310 -9.25 9.60 -14.32
C ALA A 310 -8.85 10.34 -13.02
N ARG A 311 -9.35 9.91 -11.86
CA ARG A 311 -8.99 10.47 -10.55
C ARG A 311 -7.54 10.21 -10.17
N LEU A 312 -6.99 9.03 -10.52
CA LEU A 312 -5.57 8.73 -10.35
C LEU A 312 -4.70 9.67 -11.21
N LEU A 313 -5.03 9.82 -12.50
CA LEU A 313 -4.32 10.71 -13.41
C LEU A 313 -4.37 12.18 -12.97
N GLU A 314 -5.51 12.64 -12.46
CA GLU A 314 -5.63 14.02 -11.94
C GLU A 314 -4.80 14.21 -10.66
N TRP A 315 -4.83 13.25 -9.75
CA TRP A 315 -4.00 13.28 -8.53
C TRP A 315 -2.50 13.36 -8.86
N GLU A 316 -2.00 12.67 -9.89
CA GLU A 316 -0.59 12.75 -10.33
C GLU A 316 -0.18 14.17 -10.79
N LYS A 317 -1.13 14.96 -11.35
CA LYS A 317 -0.89 16.35 -11.73
C LYS A 317 -0.71 17.25 -10.50
N THR A 318 -1.41 16.96 -9.40
CA THR A 318 -1.37 17.78 -8.16
C THR A 318 -0.05 17.67 -7.38
N LEU A 319 0.77 16.65 -7.64
CA LEU A 319 1.99 16.37 -6.87
C LEU A 319 3.03 17.51 -6.96
N PRO A 320 3.51 18.05 -5.82
CA PRO A 320 4.59 19.03 -5.80
C PRO A 320 5.93 18.36 -6.12
N ARG A 321 6.90 19.12 -6.64
CA ARG A 321 8.22 18.57 -7.04
C ARG A 321 8.95 17.84 -5.91
N GLU A 322 8.78 18.27 -4.66
CA GLU A 322 9.34 17.67 -3.45
C GLU A 322 8.92 16.21 -3.26
N LEU A 323 7.78 15.80 -3.84
CA LEU A 323 7.22 14.45 -3.76
C LEU A 323 7.27 13.71 -5.11
N ARG A 324 7.93 14.27 -6.13
CA ARG A 324 8.20 13.62 -7.42
C ARG A 324 9.59 13.00 -7.40
N LEU A 325 9.71 11.73 -7.79
CA LEU A 325 10.96 10.99 -7.74
C LEU A 325 12.05 11.65 -8.61
N ASP A 326 11.70 12.05 -9.84
CA ASP A 326 12.63 12.66 -10.82
C ASP A 326 13.39 13.89 -10.29
N SER A 327 12.82 14.62 -9.33
CA SER A 327 13.45 15.80 -8.70
C SER A 327 14.76 15.49 -7.96
N PHE A 328 14.99 14.22 -7.60
CA PHE A 328 16.16 13.81 -6.82
C PHE A 328 17.33 13.30 -7.69
N SER A 329 17.16 13.25 -9.02
CA SER A 329 18.03 12.52 -9.97
C SER A 329 19.48 13.00 -10.00
N SER A 330 19.69 14.27 -9.67
CA SER A 330 21.02 14.90 -9.61
C SER A 330 21.60 14.99 -8.20
N THR A 331 20.88 14.52 -7.17
CA THR A 331 21.17 14.82 -5.74
C THR A 331 21.55 13.60 -4.89
N GLU A 332 21.80 12.43 -5.49
CA GLU A 332 22.09 11.17 -4.76
C GLU A 332 23.15 11.31 -3.65
N ASN A 333 24.24 12.05 -3.91
CA ASN A 333 25.30 12.29 -2.93
C ASN A 333 24.84 13.18 -1.75
N GLU A 334 23.92 14.11 -1.98
CA GLU A 334 23.40 15.04 -0.97
C GLU A 334 22.34 14.38 -0.07
N VAL A 335 21.59 13.42 -0.61
CA VAL A 335 20.57 12.60 0.09
C VAL A 335 21.19 11.82 1.26
N HIS A 336 22.46 11.42 1.16
CA HIS A 336 23.17 10.80 2.28
C HIS A 336 23.50 11.79 3.41
N GLN A 337 23.75 13.06 3.08
CA GLN A 337 24.27 14.06 4.01
C GLN A 337 23.17 14.87 4.71
N HIS A 338 22.03 15.09 4.05
CA HIS A 338 20.94 15.92 4.57
C HIS A 338 19.72 15.07 4.99
N GLY A 339 19.46 14.96 6.30
CA GLY A 339 18.37 14.15 6.84
C GLY A 339 16.98 14.50 6.30
N ALA A 340 16.69 15.79 6.09
CA ALA A 340 15.43 16.23 5.48
C ALA A 340 15.31 15.76 4.02
N LEU A 341 16.35 16.00 3.20
CA LEU A 341 16.38 15.58 1.78
C LEU A 341 16.24 14.06 1.64
N ARG A 342 16.83 13.30 2.57
CA ARG A 342 16.66 11.85 2.69
C ARG A 342 15.19 11.44 2.85
N ILE A 343 14.47 12.11 3.75
CA ILE A 343 13.07 11.81 4.00
C ILE A 343 12.22 12.12 2.77
N PHE A 344 12.39 13.28 2.12
CA PHE A 344 11.67 13.59 0.89
C PHE A 344 11.96 12.62 -0.25
N ALA A 345 13.21 12.16 -0.41
CA ALA A 345 13.57 11.14 -1.39
C ALA A 345 12.86 9.78 -1.13
N LEU A 346 12.77 9.36 0.14
CA LEU A 346 12.03 8.17 0.57
C LEU A 346 10.50 8.32 0.38
N GLN A 347 9.97 9.51 0.62
CA GLN A 347 8.57 9.84 0.39
C GLN A 347 8.23 9.80 -1.10
N ALA A 348 9.05 10.43 -1.94
CA ALA A 348 8.85 10.45 -3.39
C ALA A 348 8.88 9.05 -4.02
N ILE A 349 9.84 8.20 -3.66
CA ILE A 349 9.91 6.82 -4.20
C ILE A 349 8.76 5.94 -3.72
N THR A 350 8.37 6.01 -2.44
CA THR A 350 7.24 5.21 -1.92
C THR A 350 5.90 5.68 -2.47
N LEU A 351 5.76 6.98 -2.75
CA LEU A 351 4.55 7.55 -3.32
C LEU A 351 4.41 7.21 -4.81
N GLN A 352 5.50 7.29 -5.59
CA GLN A 352 5.56 6.82 -6.98
C GLN A 352 5.18 5.34 -7.10
N LEU A 353 5.78 4.49 -6.26
CA LEU A 353 5.50 3.05 -6.27
C LEU A 353 4.06 2.72 -5.85
N THR A 354 3.49 3.47 -4.90
CA THR A 354 2.09 3.28 -4.50
C THR A 354 1.12 3.75 -5.58
N TYR A 355 1.45 4.82 -6.31
CA TYR A 355 0.67 5.29 -7.44
C TYR A 355 0.64 4.28 -8.60
N ASP A 356 1.80 3.77 -9.03
CA ASP A 356 1.86 2.74 -10.06
C ASP A 356 1.20 1.42 -9.61
N TYR A 357 1.41 1.01 -8.36
CA TYR A 357 0.75 -0.16 -7.77
C TYR A 357 -0.78 -0.04 -7.80
N ASN A 358 -1.33 1.15 -7.59
CA ASN A 358 -2.77 1.38 -7.66
C ASN A 358 -3.31 1.20 -9.10
N HIS A 359 -2.56 1.57 -10.14
CA HIS A 359 -2.91 1.21 -11.52
C HIS A 359 -2.88 -0.31 -11.72
N LEU A 360 -1.86 -1.01 -11.21
CA LEU A 360 -1.80 -2.48 -11.30
C LEU A 360 -3.01 -3.15 -10.63
N LEU A 361 -3.44 -2.65 -9.46
CA LEU A 361 -4.62 -3.14 -8.75
C LEU A 361 -5.95 -2.79 -9.45
N LEU A 362 -6.05 -1.60 -10.05
CA LEU A 362 -7.25 -1.15 -10.76
C LEU A 362 -7.53 -2.04 -11.98
N PHE A 363 -6.48 -2.43 -12.70
CA PHE A 363 -6.58 -3.21 -13.93
C PHE A 363 -6.32 -4.72 -13.76
N ARG A 364 -6.01 -5.17 -12.54
CA ARG A 364 -5.82 -6.60 -12.18
C ARG A 364 -6.93 -7.55 -12.68
N PRO A 365 -8.24 -7.23 -12.59
CA PRO A 365 -9.29 -8.14 -13.05
C PRO A 365 -9.20 -8.51 -14.54
N PHE A 366 -8.64 -7.61 -15.37
CA PHE A 366 -8.47 -7.86 -16.81
C PHE A 366 -7.26 -8.76 -17.15
N LEU A 367 -6.37 -9.06 -16.18
CA LEU A 367 -5.28 -10.02 -16.39
C LEU A 367 -5.78 -11.48 -16.45
N LEU A 368 -6.99 -11.77 -15.97
CA LEU A 368 -7.56 -13.12 -15.96
C LEU A 368 -7.80 -13.65 -17.39
N ASN A 369 -8.24 -12.79 -18.32
CA ASN A 369 -8.53 -13.16 -19.71
C ASN A 369 -7.74 -12.27 -20.68
N LYS A 370 -6.94 -12.89 -21.55
CA LYS A 370 -6.09 -12.20 -22.54
C LYS A 370 -6.86 -11.26 -23.47
N LYS A 371 -8.14 -11.54 -23.76
CA LYS A 371 -9.00 -10.68 -24.59
C LYS A 371 -9.21 -9.30 -23.96
N HIS A 372 -9.33 -9.24 -22.64
CA HIS A 372 -9.60 -8.01 -21.89
C HIS A 372 -8.44 -7.02 -21.89
N LEU A 373 -7.22 -7.48 -22.17
CA LEU A 373 -6.03 -6.63 -22.26
C LEU A 373 -6.10 -5.62 -23.42
N SER A 374 -6.93 -5.88 -24.43
CA SER A 374 -7.16 -4.98 -25.57
C SER A 374 -8.28 -3.95 -25.37
N ILE A 375 -8.96 -3.95 -24.21
CA ILE A 375 -10.02 -2.98 -23.90
C ILE A 375 -9.42 -1.56 -23.88
N GLN A 376 -10.12 -0.61 -24.50
CA GLN A 376 -9.73 0.79 -24.56
C GLN A 376 -10.12 1.54 -23.27
N LEU A 377 -9.23 2.39 -22.79
CA LEU A 377 -9.45 3.24 -21.62
C LEU A 377 -9.86 4.65 -22.07
N HIS A 378 -10.87 5.19 -21.38
CA HIS A 378 -11.47 6.48 -21.68
C HIS A 378 -11.55 7.34 -20.40
N PRO A 379 -10.41 7.87 -19.91
CA PRO A 379 -10.37 8.67 -18.68
C PRO A 379 -11.13 9.99 -18.79
N HIS A 380 -11.19 10.60 -19.98
CA HIS A 380 -12.01 11.78 -20.23
C HIS A 380 -12.99 11.57 -21.40
N PRO A 381 -14.32 11.65 -21.18
CA PRO A 381 -15.30 11.52 -22.26
C PRO A 381 -15.25 12.67 -23.28
N ALA A 382 -14.59 13.78 -22.95
CA ALA A 382 -14.44 14.95 -23.83
C ALA A 382 -13.23 14.87 -24.79
N GLU A 383 -12.27 13.96 -24.55
CA GLU A 383 -11.01 13.88 -25.33
C GLU A 383 -10.94 12.65 -26.26
N ALA A 384 -11.88 11.72 -26.10
CA ALA A 384 -11.94 10.42 -26.78
C ALA A 384 -11.96 10.45 -28.33
N GLN A 385 -12.16 11.62 -28.93
CA GLN A 385 -12.24 11.80 -30.39
C GLN A 385 -10.90 12.16 -31.07
N ASN A 386 -9.84 12.47 -30.30
CA ASN A 386 -8.51 12.83 -30.87
C ASN A 386 -7.30 12.24 -30.10
N SER A 387 -7.48 11.62 -28.94
CA SER A 387 -6.38 11.00 -28.20
C SER A 387 -5.97 9.63 -28.79
N ILE A 388 -4.68 9.29 -28.72
CA ILE A 388 -4.23 7.89 -28.90
C ILE A 388 -4.97 7.04 -27.85
N SER A 389 -5.71 6.02 -28.30
CA SER A 389 -6.40 5.10 -27.41
C SER A 389 -5.37 4.28 -26.60
N ILE A 390 -5.34 4.49 -25.29
CA ILE A 390 -4.56 3.68 -24.34
C ILE A 390 -5.35 2.42 -24.03
N THR A 391 -4.77 1.23 -24.21
CA THR A 391 -5.40 -0.02 -23.79
C THR A 391 -5.08 -0.37 -22.33
N VAL A 392 -5.85 -1.30 -21.76
CA VAL A 392 -5.52 -1.93 -20.46
C VAL A 392 -4.09 -2.49 -20.44
N ARG A 393 -3.65 -3.14 -21.53
CA ARG A 393 -2.26 -3.62 -21.70
C ARG A 393 -1.26 -2.49 -21.60
N ASP A 394 -1.50 -1.38 -22.30
CA ASP A 394 -0.57 -0.25 -22.33
C ASP A 394 -0.40 0.38 -20.94
N GLN A 395 -1.50 0.59 -20.20
CA GLN A 395 -1.43 1.16 -18.85
C GLN A 395 -0.73 0.22 -17.85
N LEU A 396 -1.04 -1.08 -17.88
CA LEU A 396 -0.35 -2.08 -17.05
C LEU A 396 1.14 -2.16 -17.39
N SER A 397 1.48 -2.14 -18.68
CA SER A 397 2.85 -2.13 -19.21
C SER A 397 3.62 -0.90 -18.69
N VAL A 398 3.08 0.31 -18.91
CA VAL A 398 3.69 1.57 -18.47
C VAL A 398 3.95 1.60 -16.97
N SER A 399 2.96 1.25 -16.14
CA SER A 399 3.13 1.25 -14.68
C SER A 399 4.12 0.20 -14.20
N ALA A 400 4.02 -1.05 -14.66
CA ALA A 400 4.94 -2.11 -14.20
C ALA A 400 6.39 -1.88 -14.69
N ILE A 401 6.58 -1.34 -15.91
CA ILE A 401 7.89 -0.92 -16.40
C ILE A 401 8.43 0.27 -15.60
N ARG A 402 7.61 1.28 -15.28
CA ARG A 402 8.02 2.42 -14.43
C ARG A 402 8.45 1.95 -13.03
N MET A 403 7.72 1.02 -12.42
CA MET A 403 8.13 0.37 -11.18
C MET A 403 9.47 -0.38 -11.32
N SER A 404 9.76 -1.02 -12.45
CA SER A 404 11.09 -1.64 -12.68
C SER A 404 12.24 -0.63 -12.84
N LYS A 405 11.94 0.62 -13.24
CA LYS A 405 12.93 1.69 -13.45
C LYS A 405 13.38 2.36 -12.14
N VAL A 406 12.76 2.05 -11.00
CA VAL A 406 13.32 2.44 -9.69
C VAL A 406 14.69 1.82 -9.40
N TYR A 407 15.14 0.87 -10.23
CA TYR A 407 16.53 0.37 -10.26
C TYR A 407 17.57 1.48 -10.43
N ASP A 408 17.24 2.51 -11.20
CA ASP A 408 18.11 3.68 -11.41
C ASP A 408 18.30 4.50 -10.12
N TRP A 409 17.40 4.28 -9.14
CA TRP A 409 17.34 4.94 -7.82
C TRP A 409 17.77 4.03 -6.67
N ARG A 410 18.56 2.99 -6.96
CA ARG A 410 19.08 2.01 -5.99
C ARG A 410 19.66 2.62 -4.71
N THR A 411 20.23 3.83 -4.79
CA THR A 411 20.79 4.56 -3.65
C THR A 411 19.70 4.92 -2.62
N ILE A 412 18.55 5.43 -3.09
CA ILE A 412 17.38 5.72 -2.25
C ILE A 412 16.77 4.43 -1.70
N LEU A 413 16.80 3.34 -2.48
CA LEU A 413 16.25 2.05 -2.08
C LEU A 413 17.07 1.32 -1.00
N VAL A 414 18.39 1.51 -0.98
CA VAL A 414 19.26 1.08 0.13
C VAL A 414 19.01 1.91 1.40
N LEU A 415 18.46 3.11 1.27
CA LEU A 415 17.98 3.88 2.43
C LEU A 415 16.59 3.37 2.85
N ALA A 416 15.70 3.04 1.90
CA ALA A 416 14.39 2.47 2.17
C ALA A 416 14.45 1.11 2.88
N SER A 417 15.45 0.27 2.57
CA SER A 417 15.68 -1.02 3.27
C SER A 417 15.99 -0.88 4.77
N ARG A 418 16.43 0.31 5.20
CA ARG A 418 16.67 0.69 6.61
C ARG A 418 15.46 1.38 7.25
N THR A 419 14.27 1.22 6.68
CA THR A 419 13.01 1.80 7.19
C THR A 419 11.90 0.77 7.20
N THR A 420 10.81 1.07 7.89
CA THR A 420 9.63 0.20 7.95
C THR A 420 8.89 0.04 6.62
N CYS A 421 9.06 0.97 5.67
CA CYS A 421 8.39 0.90 4.36
C CYS A 421 8.96 -0.22 3.46
N ALA A 422 10.13 -0.78 3.78
CA ALA A 422 10.83 -1.79 2.98
C ALA A 422 9.94 -2.98 2.59
N ALA A 423 9.08 -3.46 3.49
CA ALA A 423 8.18 -4.57 3.21
C ALA A 423 7.07 -4.20 2.19
N GLN A 424 6.52 -2.99 2.26
CA GLN A 424 5.55 -2.50 1.28
C GLN A 424 6.21 -2.31 -0.08
N VAL A 425 7.38 -1.67 -0.13
CA VAL A 425 8.16 -1.50 -1.36
C VAL A 425 8.47 -2.86 -2.01
N CYS A 426 8.95 -3.83 -1.23
CA CYS A 426 9.23 -5.19 -1.70
C CYS A 426 7.99 -5.88 -2.29
N PHE A 427 6.84 -5.77 -1.62
CA PHE A 427 5.57 -6.37 -2.07
C PHE A 427 5.01 -5.69 -3.34
N GLN A 428 5.08 -4.36 -3.44
CA GLN A 428 4.67 -3.61 -4.63
C GLN A 428 5.55 -3.97 -5.84
N LEU A 429 6.87 -4.07 -5.66
CA LEU A 429 7.81 -4.45 -6.72
C LEU A 429 7.65 -5.92 -7.15
N PHE A 430 7.39 -6.83 -6.21
CA PHE A 430 7.02 -8.21 -6.53
C PHE A 430 5.76 -8.27 -7.39
N THR A 431 4.72 -7.50 -7.02
CA THR A 431 3.47 -7.42 -7.79
C THR A 431 3.73 -6.96 -9.23
N ALA A 432 4.54 -5.91 -9.43
CA ALA A 432 4.94 -5.45 -10.76
C ALA A 432 5.67 -6.55 -11.57
N GLY A 433 6.52 -7.34 -10.91
CA GLY A 433 7.22 -8.45 -11.54
C GLY A 433 6.27 -9.53 -12.07
N VAL A 434 5.25 -9.90 -11.30
CA VAL A 434 4.27 -10.89 -11.77
C VAL A 434 3.39 -10.31 -12.88
N VAL A 435 2.97 -9.05 -12.81
CA VAL A 435 2.24 -8.40 -13.91
C VAL A 435 3.07 -8.41 -15.20
N LEU A 436 4.36 -8.08 -15.15
CA LEU A 436 5.25 -8.18 -16.32
C LEU A 436 5.34 -9.61 -16.86
N ALA A 437 5.40 -10.61 -15.99
CA ALA A 437 5.41 -12.01 -16.39
C ALA A 437 4.09 -12.43 -17.07
N MET A 438 2.95 -12.00 -16.54
CA MET A 438 1.64 -12.23 -17.15
C MET A 438 1.53 -11.53 -18.51
N LEU A 439 1.94 -10.26 -18.63
CA LEU A 439 1.93 -9.53 -19.90
C LEU A 439 2.82 -10.23 -20.95
N ALA A 440 4.01 -10.68 -20.57
CA ALA A 440 4.91 -11.46 -21.44
C ALA A 440 4.30 -12.80 -21.90
N LEU A 441 3.66 -13.54 -20.99
CA LEU A 441 2.96 -14.79 -21.31
C LEU A 441 1.63 -14.57 -22.03
N SER A 442 1.07 -13.35 -22.01
CA SER A 442 -0.15 -13.00 -22.74
C SER A 442 0.10 -13.06 -24.25
N ASP A 443 1.23 -12.51 -24.71
CA ASP A 443 1.64 -12.43 -26.11
C ASP A 443 3.17 -12.59 -26.25
N LEU A 444 3.59 -13.81 -26.57
CA LEU A 444 5.00 -14.17 -26.80
C LEU A 444 5.54 -13.70 -28.17
N SER A 445 4.70 -13.11 -29.02
CA SER A 445 5.09 -12.54 -30.31
C SER A 445 5.27 -11.02 -30.26
N SER A 446 4.87 -10.38 -29.14
CA SER A 446 4.94 -8.94 -28.96
C SER A 446 6.38 -8.41 -29.03
N PRO A 447 6.64 -7.28 -29.74
CA PRO A 447 7.95 -6.61 -29.67
C PRO A 447 8.28 -6.09 -28.26
N GLN A 448 7.27 -5.89 -27.39
CA GLN A 448 7.49 -5.48 -26.00
C GLN A 448 8.04 -6.60 -25.11
N LEU A 449 8.03 -7.87 -25.56
CA LEU A 449 8.51 -9.02 -24.78
C LEU A 449 9.96 -8.86 -24.29
N VAL A 450 10.81 -8.21 -25.09
CA VAL A 450 12.20 -7.90 -24.70
C VAL A 450 12.25 -6.90 -23.55
N GLU A 451 11.42 -5.86 -23.59
CA GLU A 451 11.34 -4.85 -22.52
C GLU A 451 10.76 -5.46 -21.23
N TYR A 452 9.75 -6.34 -21.32
CA TYR A 452 9.22 -7.07 -20.17
C TYR A 452 10.28 -7.95 -19.50
N LYS A 453 11.08 -8.70 -20.27
CA LYS A 453 12.21 -9.47 -19.73
C LYS A 453 13.25 -8.55 -19.07
N GLN A 454 13.61 -7.43 -19.69
CA GLN A 454 14.54 -6.47 -19.07
C GLN A 454 13.99 -5.85 -17.78
N ALA A 455 12.69 -5.52 -17.74
CA ALA A 455 12.01 -4.99 -16.56
C ALA A 455 11.95 -6.02 -15.43
N LEU A 456 11.59 -7.27 -15.74
CA LEU A 456 11.59 -8.38 -14.79
C LEU A 456 13.01 -8.64 -14.24
N ALA A 457 14.04 -8.60 -15.10
CA ALA A 457 15.43 -8.72 -14.68
C ALA A 457 15.88 -7.57 -13.74
N ARG A 458 15.46 -6.32 -13.98
CA ARG A 458 15.71 -5.21 -13.04
C ARG A 458 15.09 -5.50 -11.67
N LEU A 459 13.85 -6.00 -11.63
CA LEU A 459 13.16 -6.34 -10.38
C LEU A 459 13.82 -7.50 -9.62
N ILE A 460 14.23 -8.57 -10.32
CA ILE A 460 14.98 -9.69 -9.72
C ILE A 460 16.27 -9.20 -9.05
N ASN A 461 16.98 -8.24 -9.67
CA ASN A 461 18.21 -7.68 -9.11
C ASN A 461 17.99 -6.66 -7.98
N ILE A 462 16.81 -6.02 -7.90
CA ILE A 462 16.55 -4.94 -6.93
C ILE A 462 15.98 -5.44 -5.60
N LEU A 463 15.17 -6.51 -5.63
CA LEU A 463 14.53 -7.06 -4.44
C LEU A 463 15.55 -7.42 -3.33
N PRO A 464 16.70 -8.07 -3.63
CA PRO A 464 17.75 -8.33 -2.64
C PRO A 464 18.35 -7.09 -1.96
N LEU A 465 18.30 -5.92 -2.60
CA LEU A 465 18.82 -4.66 -2.03
C LEU A 465 17.83 -4.05 -1.03
N ILE A 466 16.53 -4.23 -1.27
CA ILE A 466 15.44 -3.62 -0.51
C ILE A 466 15.07 -4.50 0.69
N GLY A 467 15.00 -5.81 0.49
CA GLY A 467 14.64 -6.78 1.51
C GLY A 467 15.76 -7.75 1.83
N GLY A 468 17.03 -7.36 1.67
CA GLY A 468 18.19 -8.20 1.98
C GLY A 468 18.13 -8.79 3.39
N GLY A 469 18.19 -10.12 3.49
CA GLY A 469 18.00 -10.85 4.76
C GLY A 469 16.54 -11.04 5.19
N THR A 470 15.57 -10.36 4.58
CA THR A 470 14.14 -10.67 4.72
C THR A 470 13.77 -11.81 3.76
N PRO A 471 13.13 -12.90 4.21
CA PRO A 471 12.82 -13.97 3.27
C PRO A 471 11.60 -13.68 2.36
N LEU A 472 10.88 -12.58 2.56
CA LEU A 472 9.92 -12.06 1.57
C LEU A 472 10.65 -11.71 0.27
N SER A 473 11.79 -10.99 0.36
CA SER A 473 12.63 -10.73 -0.81
C SER A 473 13.11 -12.01 -1.47
N ASN A 474 13.61 -12.97 -0.68
CA ASN A 474 14.16 -14.22 -1.22
C ASN A 474 13.09 -15.01 -2.00
N GLN A 475 11.88 -15.15 -1.44
CA GLN A 475 10.76 -15.81 -2.11
C GLN A 475 10.30 -15.05 -3.37
N SER A 476 10.24 -13.71 -3.31
CA SER A 476 9.92 -12.89 -4.47
C SER A 476 10.95 -13.06 -5.60
N VAL A 477 12.24 -13.14 -5.27
CA VAL A 477 13.32 -13.36 -6.25
C VAL A 477 13.24 -14.75 -6.88
N GLU A 478 12.98 -15.79 -6.09
CA GLU A 478 12.79 -17.17 -6.55
C GLU A 478 11.63 -17.26 -7.56
N ILE A 479 10.43 -16.81 -7.16
CA ILE A 479 9.22 -16.83 -8.00
C ILE A 479 9.40 -16.05 -9.31
N LEU A 480 10.01 -14.85 -9.26
CA LEU A 480 10.22 -14.04 -10.46
C LEU A 480 11.31 -14.63 -11.38
N THR A 481 12.29 -15.35 -10.82
CA THR A 481 13.32 -16.07 -11.59
C THR A 481 12.72 -17.27 -12.31
N ASP A 482 11.86 -18.04 -11.64
CA ASP A 482 11.11 -19.14 -12.27
C ASP A 482 10.19 -18.63 -13.39
N ALA A 483 9.49 -17.51 -13.15
CA ALA A 483 8.69 -16.86 -14.18
C ALA A 483 9.53 -16.46 -15.41
N MET A 484 10.73 -15.90 -15.21
CA MET A 484 11.68 -15.57 -16.28
C MET A 484 12.09 -16.82 -17.09
N HIS A 485 12.39 -17.94 -16.41
CA HIS A 485 12.72 -19.20 -17.06
C HIS A 485 11.55 -19.75 -17.89
N ILE A 486 10.32 -19.66 -17.37
CA ILE A 486 9.11 -20.13 -18.07
C ILE A 486 8.83 -19.27 -19.30
N ILE A 487 8.89 -17.93 -19.20
CA ILE A 487 8.75 -17.01 -20.34
C ILE A 487 9.74 -17.38 -21.44
N SER A 488 11.02 -17.52 -21.08
CA SER A 488 12.10 -17.85 -22.03
C SER A 488 11.89 -19.23 -22.69
N SER A 489 11.42 -20.22 -21.94
CA SER A 489 11.12 -21.56 -22.47
C SER A 489 9.93 -21.54 -23.44
N GLN A 490 8.87 -20.79 -23.13
CA GLN A 490 7.67 -20.72 -23.96
C GLN A 490 7.91 -19.87 -25.23
N GLU A 491 8.68 -18.79 -25.14
CA GLU A 491 9.15 -18.01 -26.30
C GLU A 491 9.91 -18.89 -27.30
N VAL A 492 10.87 -19.69 -26.84
CA VAL A 492 11.61 -20.64 -27.69
C VAL A 492 10.68 -21.67 -28.33
N LYS A 493 9.71 -22.22 -27.58
CA LYS A 493 8.72 -23.16 -28.13
C LYS A 493 7.85 -22.50 -29.21
N ALA A 494 7.38 -21.28 -28.98
CA ALA A 494 6.56 -20.52 -29.92
C ALA A 494 7.31 -20.22 -31.23
N LEU A 495 8.57 -19.80 -31.14
CA LEU A 495 9.43 -19.56 -32.30
C LEU A 495 9.67 -20.84 -33.12
N ILE A 496 9.91 -21.97 -32.46
CA ILE A 496 10.07 -23.27 -33.13
C ILE A 496 8.75 -23.72 -33.76
N SER A 497 7.60 -23.58 -33.07
CA SER A 497 6.30 -24.00 -33.61
C SER A 497 5.92 -23.21 -34.86
N ASN A 498 6.18 -21.89 -34.86
CA ASN A 498 5.93 -21.03 -36.02
C ASN A 498 6.79 -21.48 -37.22
N ALA A 499 8.10 -21.70 -37.00
CA ALA A 499 8.96 -22.24 -38.05
C ALA A 499 8.44 -23.59 -38.62
N THR A 500 7.95 -24.50 -37.77
CA THR A 500 7.38 -25.78 -38.24
C THR A 500 6.05 -25.64 -38.98
N ASN A 501 5.28 -24.58 -38.72
CA ASN A 501 4.05 -24.27 -39.44
C ASN A 501 4.34 -23.62 -40.80
N ASP A 502 5.31 -22.72 -40.89
CA ASP A 502 5.77 -22.13 -42.15
C ASP A 502 6.29 -23.22 -43.12
N PHE A 503 7.01 -24.22 -42.61
CA PHE A 503 7.41 -25.38 -43.43
C PHE A 503 6.23 -26.28 -43.89
N ARG A 504 5.04 -26.16 -43.31
CA ARG A 504 3.84 -26.91 -43.71
C ARG A 504 3.00 -26.17 -44.75
N THR A 505 2.88 -24.84 -44.63
CA THR A 505 2.21 -24.01 -45.64
C THR A 505 2.97 -24.04 -46.96
N ASP A 506 4.31 -23.90 -46.95
CA ASP A 506 5.13 -23.95 -48.17
C ASP A 506 5.10 -25.32 -48.89
N ARG A 507 4.82 -26.42 -48.18
CA ARG A 507 4.66 -27.75 -48.79
C ARG A 507 3.29 -27.99 -49.44
N SER A 508 2.35 -27.05 -49.32
CA SER A 508 1.01 -27.13 -49.93
C SER A 508 0.96 -26.61 -51.38
N SER A 509 2.09 -26.34 -52.02
CA SER A 509 2.17 -26.16 -53.48
C SER A 509 3.49 -26.66 -54.06
N PRO A 510 3.41 -27.64 -54.97
CA PRO A 510 4.01 -27.44 -56.28
C PRO A 510 3.13 -27.89 -57.46
N ALA A 511 2.83 -26.92 -58.32
CA ALA A 511 2.68 -27.00 -59.79
C ALA A 511 2.04 -28.23 -60.48
N VAL A 512 0.99 -27.94 -61.27
CA VAL A 512 0.97 -28.35 -62.69
C VAL A 512 0.53 -27.16 -63.56
N ALA A 513 1.36 -26.79 -64.54
CA ALA A 513 1.01 -25.89 -65.63
C ALA A 513 1.14 -26.66 -66.95
N GLY A 514 0.14 -26.58 -67.87
CA GLY A 514 0.18 -27.40 -69.09
C GLY A 514 -1.05 -27.36 -70.01
N ALA A 515 -1.38 -26.18 -70.53
CA ALA A 515 -2.15 -25.86 -71.74
C ALA A 515 -3.02 -26.94 -72.46
N SER A 516 -4.29 -26.59 -72.71
CA SER A 516 -4.92 -26.66 -74.07
C SER A 516 -6.15 -25.75 -74.17
N ARG A 517 -6.57 -25.42 -75.40
CA ARG A 517 -7.33 -24.21 -75.77
C ARG A 517 -8.64 -24.54 -76.49
N VAL A 518 -9.57 -23.57 -76.49
CA VAL A 518 -10.76 -23.42 -77.37
C VAL A 518 -12.02 -24.21 -76.96
N GLN A 519 -13.00 -23.52 -76.38
CA GLN A 519 -14.22 -23.13 -77.10
C GLN A 519 -14.86 -21.91 -76.43
N ALA A 520 -15.59 -21.11 -77.21
CA ALA A 520 -16.19 -19.86 -76.76
C ALA A 520 -17.68 -19.84 -77.10
N THR A 521 -18.50 -19.30 -76.20
CA THR A 521 -19.61 -18.36 -76.50
C THR A 521 -20.23 -17.77 -75.23
N GLN A 522 -20.44 -16.45 -75.24
CA GLN A 522 -21.62 -15.67 -74.77
C GLN A 522 -22.52 -16.28 -73.66
N ALA A 523 -22.93 -15.59 -72.58
CA ALA A 523 -22.76 -14.21 -72.08
C ALA A 523 -23.12 -14.20 -70.54
N ASN A 524 -23.28 -13.11 -69.77
CA ASN A 524 -23.38 -11.66 -70.04
C ASN A 524 -22.98 -10.77 -68.82
N MET A 525 -23.13 -9.45 -68.97
CA MET A 525 -23.16 -8.34 -67.99
C MET A 525 -23.91 -8.62 -66.67
N GLN A 526 -23.53 -8.10 -65.48
CA GLN A 526 -23.41 -6.66 -65.15
C GLN A 526 -22.70 -6.39 -63.78
N SER A 527 -22.14 -5.18 -63.62
CA SER A 527 -21.72 -4.43 -62.38
C SER A 527 -21.41 -5.19 -61.06
N SER A 528 -20.20 -5.17 -60.49
CA SER A 528 -19.44 -4.03 -59.92
C SER A 528 -20.04 -3.35 -58.67
N THR A 529 -19.52 -3.68 -57.48
CA THR A 529 -18.94 -2.73 -56.48
C THR A 529 -18.19 -3.52 -55.41
N LEU A 530 -17.08 -2.97 -54.91
CA LEU A 530 -16.45 -3.45 -53.68
C LEU A 530 -17.25 -2.95 -52.48
N ASP A 531 -17.27 -3.71 -51.38
CA ASP A 531 -16.90 -3.16 -50.07
C ASP A 531 -16.58 -4.28 -49.07
N SER A 532 -15.45 -4.14 -48.39
CA SER A 532 -14.98 -5.05 -47.34
C SER A 532 -15.33 -4.48 -45.97
N ALA A 533 -16.37 -5.01 -45.33
CA ALA A 533 -16.75 -4.65 -43.97
C ALA A 533 -16.13 -5.63 -42.95
N SER A 534 -15.02 -5.23 -42.34
CA SER A 534 -14.54 -5.85 -41.10
C SER A 534 -15.48 -5.50 -39.95
N GLN A 535 -16.31 -6.45 -39.52
CA GLN A 535 -17.14 -6.27 -38.33
C GLN A 535 -16.26 -6.35 -37.08
N SER A 536 -16.09 -5.21 -36.40
CA SER A 536 -15.69 -5.18 -35.00
C SER A 536 -16.91 -5.53 -34.15
N GLU A 537 -16.91 -6.70 -33.51
CA GLU A 537 -17.91 -7.03 -32.51
C GLU A 537 -17.76 -6.08 -31.31
N VAL A 538 -18.76 -5.21 -31.15
CA VAL A 538 -18.93 -4.41 -29.93
C VAL A 538 -19.59 -5.31 -28.91
N MET A 539 -18.78 -5.94 -28.06
CA MET A 539 -19.24 -6.73 -26.92
C MET A 539 -19.99 -5.81 -25.95
N ASP A 540 -21.21 -6.18 -25.54
CA ASP A 540 -22.04 -5.32 -24.69
C ASP A 540 -21.46 -5.21 -23.26
N ASP A 541 -21.67 -4.07 -22.61
CA ASP A 541 -21.15 -3.74 -21.27
C ASP A 541 -21.68 -4.72 -20.18
N THR A 542 -22.71 -5.51 -20.53
CA THR A 542 -23.36 -6.54 -19.71
C THR A 542 -22.59 -7.88 -19.71
N ASP A 543 -22.24 -8.40 -20.89
CA ASP A 543 -21.64 -9.74 -21.07
C ASP A 543 -20.25 -9.85 -20.40
N MET A 544 -19.45 -8.77 -20.48
CA MET A 544 -18.12 -8.68 -19.87
C MET A 544 -18.10 -8.98 -18.36
N TRP A 545 -19.20 -8.75 -17.63
CA TRP A 545 -19.27 -9.03 -16.20
C TRP A 545 -19.86 -10.41 -15.88
N GLU A 546 -20.58 -11.04 -16.81
CA GLU A 546 -20.95 -12.46 -16.67
C GLU A 546 -19.70 -13.34 -16.92
N ASP A 547 -18.90 -13.03 -17.95
CA ASP A 547 -17.59 -13.64 -18.23
C ASP A 547 -16.58 -13.51 -17.06
N LEU A 548 -16.68 -12.47 -16.25
CA LEU A 548 -15.84 -12.26 -15.05
C LEU A 548 -16.46 -12.80 -13.75
N ALA A 549 -17.75 -13.14 -13.75
CA ALA A 549 -18.46 -13.70 -12.60
C ALA A 549 -18.45 -15.23 -12.56
N LEU A 550 -18.05 -15.87 -13.65
CA LEU A 550 -17.99 -17.33 -13.76
C LEU A 550 -16.62 -17.87 -13.30
N PHE A 551 -16.69 -18.90 -12.46
CA PHE A 551 -15.60 -19.89 -12.35
C PHE A 551 -15.35 -20.49 -13.75
N PRO A 552 -14.11 -20.93 -14.08
CA PRO A 552 -13.71 -21.23 -15.44
C PRO A 552 -14.72 -22.13 -16.17
N ASP A 553 -15.17 -21.68 -17.33
CA ASP A 553 -16.16 -22.38 -18.16
C ASP A 553 -15.66 -23.78 -18.53
N ASP A 554 -16.45 -24.82 -18.22
CA ASP A 554 -16.17 -26.24 -18.49
C ASP A 554 -16.17 -26.59 -20.01
N HIS A 555 -16.09 -25.59 -20.89
CA HIS A 555 -16.33 -25.71 -22.34
C HIS A 555 -15.24 -25.09 -23.24
N GLU A 556 -14.04 -24.76 -22.73
CA GLU A 556 -12.85 -24.69 -23.61
C GLU A 556 -12.28 -26.10 -23.89
N VAL A 557 -11.91 -26.34 -25.15
CA VAL A 557 -11.54 -27.67 -25.66
C VAL A 557 -10.27 -28.19 -25.01
N ASP A 558 -10.38 -29.40 -24.46
CA ASP A 558 -9.33 -30.12 -23.71
C ASP A 558 -8.04 -30.33 -24.53
N ILE A 559 -7.07 -29.43 -24.36
CA ILE A 559 -5.66 -29.61 -24.77
C ILE A 559 -4.85 -30.07 -23.56
N ALA A 560 -5.17 -31.28 -23.08
CA ALA A 560 -4.29 -32.19 -22.36
C ALA A 560 -3.34 -31.56 -21.31
N GLY A 561 -3.88 -31.32 -20.11
CA GLY A 561 -3.16 -31.68 -18.89
C GLY A 561 -2.09 -30.72 -18.35
N SER A 562 -2.31 -29.41 -18.43
CA SER A 562 -1.87 -28.50 -17.35
C SER A 562 -2.73 -27.24 -17.33
N GLU A 563 -3.23 -26.86 -16.17
CA GLU A 563 -3.62 -25.47 -15.90
C GLU A 563 -2.45 -24.59 -16.36
N SER A 564 -2.68 -23.66 -17.29
CA SER A 564 -1.56 -22.94 -17.90
C SER A 564 -0.88 -22.10 -16.83
N PHE A 565 0.45 -21.99 -16.84
CA PHE A 565 1.16 -21.16 -15.86
C PHE A 565 0.67 -19.70 -15.85
N TYR A 566 0.10 -19.22 -16.97
CA TYR A 566 -0.62 -17.96 -17.03
C TYR A 566 -1.87 -17.95 -16.14
N GLN A 567 -2.72 -18.99 -16.20
CA GLN A 567 -3.87 -19.17 -15.30
C GLN A 567 -3.42 -19.35 -13.84
N SER A 568 -2.38 -20.14 -13.55
CA SER A 568 -1.90 -20.31 -12.17
C SER A 568 -1.29 -19.00 -11.61
N LEU A 569 -0.62 -18.17 -12.43
CA LEU A 569 -0.24 -16.81 -12.04
C LEU A 569 -1.46 -15.89 -11.86
N ALA A 570 -2.48 -16.03 -12.70
CA ALA A 570 -3.74 -15.28 -12.58
C ALA A 570 -4.52 -15.64 -11.30
N LEU A 571 -4.40 -16.88 -10.81
CA LEU A 571 -5.01 -17.39 -9.58
C LEU A 571 -4.16 -17.15 -8.31
N LEU A 572 -2.87 -16.85 -8.47
CA LEU A 572 -2.06 -16.20 -7.43
C LEU A 572 -2.42 -14.71 -7.28
N PHE A 573 -3.13 -14.16 -8.27
CA PHE A 573 -3.75 -12.84 -8.30
C PHE A 573 -5.27 -12.92 -8.06
#